data_AF-S2J0Q3-F1
#
_entry.id   AF-S2J0Q3-F1
#
_cell.length_a   1.000
_cell.length_b   1.000
_cell.length_c   1.000
_cell.angle_alpha   90.00
_cell.angle_beta   90.00
_cell.angle_gamma   90.00
#
_symmetry.space_group_name_H-M   'P 1'
#
loop_
_entity.id
_entity.type
_entity.pdbx_description
1 polymer ?
#
loop_
_entity_poly.entity_id
_entity_poly.type
_entity_poly.pdbx_seq_one_letter_code
_entity_poly.pdbx_strand_id
1 'polypeptide(L)'
;MALVTSRKLLTLILVIDKDEHKVLLGMKKRGFGAGKFNGFGGKVEKGETIEQGVRRELLEEAEIEAIDLKRVGMLMFTFEKDPVGLETHVFVTTSYKGTPKETEEMRPEWYAFDQIPFDQMWSDDKYWFPFVLNSQQFSGHFHFAEDQKTILKHDLHVIQQGGRLQQGFQLDKVCL
;
A
#
# COMPACT_ATOMS: atom_id res chain seq x y z
N MET A 1 9.60 -22.78 -13.24
CA MET A 1 8.97 -21.83 -12.32
C MET A 1 7.79 -21.22 -13.05
N ALA A 2 6.62 -21.18 -12.43
CA ALA A 2 5.50 -20.45 -13.00
C ALA A 2 5.79 -18.95 -12.87
N LEU A 3 5.41 -18.16 -13.87
CA LEU A 3 5.68 -16.73 -13.93
C LEU A 3 4.36 -15.96 -13.89
N VAL A 4 4.44 -14.72 -13.40
CA VAL A 4 3.33 -13.76 -13.48
C VAL A 4 3.07 -13.42 -14.95
N THR A 5 1.84 -13.62 -15.43
CA THR A 5 1.48 -13.40 -16.84
C THR A 5 0.84 -12.04 -17.08
N SER A 6 0.29 -11.42 -16.04
CA SER A 6 -0.31 -10.08 -16.10
C SER A 6 -0.27 -9.42 -14.72
N ARG A 7 -0.56 -8.12 -14.66
CA ARG A 7 -0.62 -7.38 -13.40
C ARG A 7 -1.85 -6.48 -13.31
N LYS A 8 -2.26 -6.21 -12.08
CA LYS A 8 -3.14 -5.08 -11.72
C LYS A 8 -2.27 -4.00 -11.09
N LEU A 9 -2.45 -2.76 -11.55
CA LEU A 9 -1.82 -1.60 -10.93
C LEU A 9 -2.68 -1.12 -9.78
N LEU A 10 -2.08 -0.94 -8.60
CA LEU A 10 -2.74 -0.43 -7.41
C LEU A 10 -1.95 0.71 -6.79
N THR A 11 -2.66 1.48 -5.98
CA THR A 11 -2.11 2.54 -5.15
C THR A 11 -2.39 2.24 -3.68
N LEU A 12 -1.51 2.76 -2.83
CA LEU A 12 -1.68 2.77 -1.38
C LEU A 12 -1.09 4.08 -0.88
N ILE A 13 -1.80 4.82 -0.04
CA ILE A 13 -1.29 6.01 0.63
C ILE A 13 -1.45 5.91 2.13
N LEU A 14 -0.37 6.30 2.82
CA LEU A 14 -0.35 6.51 4.27
C LEU A 14 -0.35 8.00 4.57
N VAL A 15 -1.31 8.44 5.37
CA VAL A 15 -1.38 9.83 5.86
C VAL A 15 -0.66 9.88 7.20
N ILE A 16 0.43 10.65 7.24
CA ILE A 16 1.31 10.70 8.41
C ILE A 16 1.23 12.09 9.05
N ASP A 17 0.85 12.10 10.33
CA ASP A 17 1.02 13.26 11.19
C ASP A 17 2.40 13.16 11.87
N LYS A 18 3.33 14.02 11.43
CA LYS A 18 4.71 14.03 11.94
C LYS A 18 4.83 14.64 13.32
N ASP A 19 3.97 15.60 13.65
CA ASP A 19 4.04 16.31 14.92
C ASP A 19 3.54 15.39 16.04
N GLU A 20 2.43 14.69 15.78
CA GLU A 20 1.81 13.76 16.72
C GLU A 20 2.36 12.32 16.65
N HIS A 21 3.26 12.02 15.70
CA HIS A 21 3.78 10.67 15.44
C HIS A 21 2.66 9.64 15.23
N LYS A 22 1.68 9.99 14.40
CA LYS A 22 0.50 9.16 14.11
C LYS A 22 0.35 8.87 12.63
N VAL A 23 -0.28 7.76 12.33
CA VAL A 23 -0.71 7.38 10.98
C VAL A 23 -2.22 7.19 10.96
N LEU A 24 -2.88 7.71 9.93
CA LEU A 24 -4.29 7.43 9.68
C LEU A 24 -4.40 6.12 8.91
N LEU A 25 -5.12 5.17 9.47
CA LEU A 25 -5.49 3.91 8.84
C LEU A 25 -7.00 3.85 8.68
N GLY A 26 -7.50 3.08 7.72
CA GLY A 26 -8.92 2.77 7.60
C GLY A 26 -9.20 1.30 7.87
N MET A 27 -10.18 1.00 8.74
CA MET A 27 -10.76 -0.35 8.80
C MET A 27 -11.64 -0.55 7.57
N LYS A 28 -11.30 -1.55 6.75
CA LYS A 28 -12.07 -1.86 5.54
C LYS A 28 -13.38 -2.54 5.88
N LYS A 29 -14.50 -1.95 5.46
CA LYS A 29 -15.86 -2.41 5.78
C LYS A 29 -16.40 -3.43 4.78
N ARG A 30 -15.96 -3.37 3.52
CA ARG A 30 -16.40 -4.28 2.44
C ARG A 30 -15.32 -4.57 1.40
N GLY A 31 -15.52 -5.61 0.61
CA GLY A 31 -14.63 -5.99 -0.50
C GLY A 31 -13.33 -6.69 -0.07
N PHE A 32 -12.34 -6.67 -0.95
CA PHE A 32 -11.05 -7.33 -0.73
C PHE A 32 -10.30 -6.70 0.45
N GLY A 33 -10.03 -7.50 1.49
CA GLY A 33 -9.41 -7.04 2.74
C GLY A 33 -10.38 -6.56 3.82
N ALA A 34 -11.69 -6.80 3.68
CA ALA A 34 -12.66 -6.45 4.72
C ALA A 34 -12.27 -7.03 6.10
N GLY A 35 -12.43 -6.22 7.14
CA GLY A 35 -12.04 -6.54 8.51
C GLY A 35 -10.56 -6.31 8.83
N LYS A 36 -9.76 -5.80 7.88
CA LYS A 36 -8.37 -5.38 8.13
C LYS A 36 -8.24 -3.87 8.14
N PHE A 37 -7.30 -3.36 8.94
CA PHE A 37 -6.80 -2.00 8.81
C PHE A 37 -5.80 -1.91 7.66
N ASN A 38 -5.80 -0.78 6.94
CA ASN A 38 -4.81 -0.48 5.92
C ASN A 38 -4.66 1.04 5.71
N GLY A 39 -3.70 1.46 4.90
CA GLY A 39 -3.78 2.76 4.23
C GLY A 39 -4.93 2.82 3.22
N PHE A 40 -5.06 3.96 2.56
CA PHE A 40 -6.13 4.21 1.58
C PHE A 40 -5.63 3.95 0.17
N GLY A 41 -6.48 3.43 -0.71
CA GLY A 41 -6.05 3.15 -2.07
C GLY A 41 -6.79 1.99 -2.74
N GLY A 42 -6.58 1.89 -4.04
CA GLY A 42 -7.30 0.95 -4.87
C GLY A 42 -6.64 0.74 -6.22
N LYS A 43 -7.44 0.34 -7.20
CA LYS A 43 -6.93 0.03 -8.55
C LYS A 43 -6.75 1.32 -9.33
N VAL A 44 -5.69 1.35 -10.14
CA VAL A 44 -5.53 2.41 -11.14
C VAL A 44 -6.50 2.16 -12.30
N GLU A 45 -7.43 3.07 -12.52
CA GLU A 45 -8.45 3.02 -13.57
C GLU A 45 -7.90 3.33 -14.97
N LYS A 46 -8.69 3.00 -15.99
CA LYS A 46 -8.31 3.27 -17.38
C LYS A 46 -8.30 4.77 -17.66
N GLY A 47 -7.14 5.29 -18.05
CA GLY A 47 -6.98 6.69 -18.43
C GLY A 47 -6.49 7.58 -17.29
N GLU A 48 -6.34 7.05 -16.08
CA GLU A 48 -5.73 7.77 -14.97
C GLU A 48 -4.24 7.43 -14.83
N THR A 49 -3.46 8.40 -14.39
CA THR A 49 -2.10 8.17 -13.88
C THR A 49 -2.16 7.56 -12.48
N ILE A 50 -1.08 6.90 -12.05
CA ILE A 50 -0.98 6.34 -10.68
C ILE A 50 -1.23 7.43 -9.62
N GLU A 51 -0.74 8.65 -9.84
CA GLU A 51 -0.98 9.78 -8.93
C GLU A 51 -2.44 10.24 -8.92
N GLN A 52 -3.12 10.24 -10.07
CA GLN A 52 -4.56 10.54 -10.10
C GLN A 52 -5.35 9.49 -9.34
N GLY A 53 -5.03 8.20 -9.52
CA GLY A 53 -5.70 7.11 -8.82
C GLY A 53 -5.55 7.22 -7.29
N VAL A 54 -4.34 7.42 -6.78
CA VAL A 54 -4.15 7.51 -5.31
C VAL A 54 -4.86 8.72 -4.69
N ARG A 55 -4.98 9.84 -5.42
CA ARG A 55 -5.70 11.03 -4.96
C ARG A 55 -7.21 10.81 -4.96
N ARG A 56 -7.75 10.17 -6.00
CA ARG A 56 -9.15 9.79 -6.10
C ARG A 56 -9.56 8.85 -4.96
N GLU A 57 -8.80 7.76 -4.78
CA GLU A 57 -9.08 6.76 -3.74
C GLU A 57 -9.03 7.36 -2.33
N LEU A 58 -8.07 8.24 -2.04
CA LEU A 58 -8.01 8.92 -0.74
C LEU A 58 -9.25 9.78 -0.47
N LEU A 59 -9.74 10.49 -1.50
CA LEU A 59 -10.95 11.29 -1.38
C LEU A 59 -12.18 10.40 -1.18
N GLU A 60 -12.31 9.31 -1.94
CA GLU A 60 -13.43 8.37 -1.88
C GLU A 60 -13.49 7.60 -0.56
N GLU A 61 -12.34 7.19 -0.01
CA GLU A 61 -12.29 6.34 1.18
C GLU A 61 -12.24 7.12 2.50
N ALA A 62 -11.77 8.38 2.49
CA ALA A 62 -11.55 9.17 3.72
C ALA A 62 -12.07 10.61 3.69
N GLU A 63 -12.66 11.09 2.59
CA GLU A 63 -13.11 12.49 2.40
C GLU A 63 -12.00 13.55 2.62
N ILE A 64 -10.74 13.23 2.28
CA ILE A 64 -9.61 14.16 2.38
C ILE A 64 -8.78 14.22 1.10
N GLU A 65 -8.14 15.37 0.88
CA GLU A 65 -7.30 15.61 -0.30
C GLU A 65 -5.84 15.83 0.11
N ALA A 66 -4.93 15.00 -0.38
CA ALA A 66 -3.50 15.17 -0.14
C ALA A 66 -2.98 16.47 -0.79
N ILE A 67 -2.33 17.34 -0.02
CA ILE A 67 -1.66 18.55 -0.53
C ILE A 67 -0.28 18.17 -1.08
N ASP A 68 0.49 17.43 -0.29
CA ASP A 68 1.75 16.84 -0.70
C ASP A 68 1.58 15.35 -1.02
N LEU A 69 2.43 14.83 -1.89
CA LEU A 69 2.39 13.41 -2.23
C LEU A 69 3.79 12.94 -2.60
N LYS A 70 4.28 11.91 -1.91
CA LYS A 70 5.59 11.31 -2.17
C LYS A 70 5.44 9.82 -2.36
N ARG A 71 5.87 9.30 -3.52
CA ARG A 71 6.03 7.86 -3.73
C ARG A 71 7.25 7.36 -2.95
N VAL A 72 7.03 6.40 -2.05
CA VAL A 72 8.05 5.87 -1.14
C VAL A 72 8.31 4.38 -1.35
N GLY A 73 7.35 3.63 -1.90
CA GLY A 73 7.47 2.19 -2.02
C GLY A 73 6.91 1.65 -3.32
N MET A 74 7.36 0.45 -3.67
CA MET A 74 6.74 -0.36 -4.71
C MET A 74 6.75 -1.83 -4.29
N LEU A 75 5.58 -2.45 -4.26
CA LEU A 75 5.40 -3.81 -3.80
C LEU A 75 4.79 -4.64 -4.93
N MET A 76 5.32 -5.84 -5.13
CA MET A 76 4.68 -6.87 -5.94
C MET A 76 4.09 -7.90 -4.99
N PHE A 77 2.81 -8.23 -5.17
CA PHE A 77 2.18 -9.35 -4.49
C PHE A 77 1.80 -10.42 -5.49
N THR A 78 2.18 -11.66 -5.22
CA THR A 78 1.77 -12.83 -6.01
C THR A 78 1.16 -13.88 -5.10
N PHE A 79 0.30 -14.71 -5.65
CA PHE A 79 -0.43 -15.74 -4.91
C PHE A 79 -0.29 -17.09 -5.62
N GLU A 80 -0.16 -18.17 -4.86
CA GLU A 80 -0.20 -19.52 -5.43
C GLU A 80 -1.45 -19.71 -6.30
N LYS A 81 -1.27 -20.35 -7.45
CA LYS A 81 -2.31 -20.61 -8.47
C LYS A 81 -2.98 -19.37 -9.09
N ASP A 82 -2.53 -18.14 -8.78
CA ASP A 82 -2.96 -16.93 -9.47
C ASP A 82 -1.83 -16.39 -10.36
N PRO A 83 -2.00 -16.39 -11.70
CA PRO A 83 -0.99 -15.84 -12.59
C PRO A 83 -0.98 -14.29 -12.63
N VAL A 84 -1.88 -13.62 -11.90
CA VAL A 84 -1.99 -12.16 -11.85
C VAL A 84 -1.24 -11.61 -10.64
N GLY A 85 -0.25 -10.75 -10.90
CA GLY A 85 0.44 -9.98 -9.85
C GLY A 85 -0.30 -8.71 -9.48
N LEU A 86 -0.16 -8.28 -8.23
CA LEU A 86 -0.61 -6.97 -7.76
C LEU A 86 0.61 -6.06 -7.63
N GLU A 87 0.75 -5.10 -8.54
CA GLU A 87 1.80 -4.08 -8.51
C GLU A 87 1.27 -2.85 -7.78
N THR A 88 1.69 -2.66 -6.53
CA THR A 88 1.19 -1.62 -5.64
C THR A 88 2.24 -0.52 -5.46
N HIS A 89 1.87 0.71 -5.78
CA HIS A 89 2.68 1.90 -5.55
C HIS A 89 2.31 2.55 -4.22
N VAL A 90 3.27 2.63 -3.30
CA VAL A 90 3.06 3.14 -1.95
C VAL A 90 3.47 4.60 -1.88
N PHE A 91 2.57 5.43 -1.38
CA PHE A 91 2.70 6.87 -1.21
C PHE A 91 2.57 7.27 0.24
N VAL A 92 3.10 8.45 0.55
CA VAL A 92 2.92 9.15 1.82
C VAL A 92 2.49 10.57 1.53
N THR A 93 1.58 11.08 2.35
CA THR A 93 1.27 12.50 2.49
C THR A 93 1.46 12.90 3.95
N THR A 94 1.95 14.12 4.16
CA THR A 94 2.11 14.74 5.50
C THR A 94 1.29 16.01 5.65
N SER A 95 0.57 16.42 4.60
CA SER A 95 -0.30 17.58 4.58
C SER A 95 -1.51 17.31 3.70
N TYR A 96 -2.71 17.54 4.22
CA TYR A 96 -3.97 17.29 3.51
C TYR A 96 -5.02 18.35 3.85
N LYS A 97 -6.09 18.42 3.03
CA LYS A 97 -7.29 19.22 3.28
C LYS A 97 -8.47 18.33 3.66
N GLY A 98 -9.38 18.87 4.46
CA GLY A 98 -10.58 18.18 4.92
C GLY A 98 -10.42 17.58 6.31
N THR A 99 -11.39 16.76 6.71
CA THR A 99 -11.37 16.03 7.98
C THR A 99 -11.71 14.57 7.67
N PRO A 100 -10.86 13.60 8.07
CA PRO A 100 -11.14 12.19 7.83
C PRO A 100 -12.51 11.80 8.35
N LYS A 101 -13.29 11.09 7.52
CA LYS A 101 -14.63 10.62 7.89
C LYS A 101 -14.85 9.18 7.44
N GLU A 102 -15.69 8.49 8.19
CA GLU A 102 -16.15 7.17 7.81
C GLU A 102 -17.02 7.25 6.55
N THR A 103 -16.72 6.34 5.62
CA THR A 103 -17.44 6.18 4.35
C THR A 103 -18.15 4.83 4.33
N GLU A 104 -18.82 4.50 3.23
CA GLU A 104 -19.36 3.15 3.06
C GLU A 104 -18.26 2.08 3.00
N GLU A 105 -17.04 2.46 2.58
CA GLU A 105 -15.95 1.52 2.31
C GLU A 105 -14.96 1.41 3.47
N MET A 106 -14.63 2.51 4.13
CA MET A 106 -13.55 2.61 5.10
C MET A 106 -13.97 3.40 6.34
N ARG A 107 -13.50 2.98 7.51
CA ARG A 107 -13.61 3.75 8.76
C ARG A 107 -12.21 4.25 9.18
N PRO A 108 -11.86 5.51 8.92
CA PRO A 108 -10.58 6.08 9.30
C PRO A 108 -10.39 6.17 10.82
N GLU A 109 -9.17 5.92 11.28
CA GLU A 109 -8.76 5.93 12.68
C GLU A 109 -7.27 6.23 12.80
N TRP A 110 -6.91 7.10 13.74
CA TRP A 110 -5.52 7.49 13.98
C TRP A 110 -4.84 6.52 14.95
N TYR A 111 -3.65 6.07 14.59
CA TYR A 111 -2.80 5.21 15.43
C TYR A 111 -1.46 5.88 15.68
N ALA A 112 -0.98 5.88 16.93
CA ALA A 112 0.40 6.20 17.22
C ALA A 112 1.32 5.16 16.56
N PHE A 113 2.53 5.56 16.16
CA PHE A 113 3.45 4.67 15.44
C PHE A 113 3.79 3.36 16.19
N ASP A 114 3.83 3.40 17.53
CA ASP A 114 4.08 2.25 18.39
C ASP A 114 2.82 1.44 18.75
N GLN A 115 1.65 1.90 18.29
CA GLN A 115 0.34 1.28 18.53
C GLN A 115 -0.35 0.82 17.23
N ILE A 116 0.37 0.77 16.11
CA ILE A 116 -0.16 0.27 14.84
C ILE A 116 -0.63 -1.19 15.01
N PRO A 117 -1.89 -1.52 14.65
CA PRO A 117 -2.49 -2.82 14.93
C PRO A 117 -2.10 -3.86 13.87
N PHE A 118 -0.81 -4.18 13.75
CA PHE A 118 -0.28 -5.07 12.71
C PHE A 118 -0.91 -6.47 12.67
N ASP A 119 -1.42 -6.94 13.80
CA ASP A 119 -2.17 -8.19 13.94
C ASP A 119 -3.54 -8.16 13.24
N GLN A 120 -4.09 -6.98 13.01
CA GLN A 120 -5.34 -6.71 12.29
C GLN A 120 -5.10 -6.13 10.88
N MET A 121 -3.86 -6.17 10.38
CA MET A 121 -3.46 -5.66 9.07
C MET A 121 -3.13 -6.80 8.10
N TRP A 122 -2.60 -6.50 6.92
CA TRP A 122 -2.06 -7.54 6.04
C TRP A 122 -0.76 -8.11 6.62
N SER A 123 -0.51 -9.41 6.39
CA SER A 123 0.62 -10.11 7.00
C SER A 123 1.98 -9.52 6.60
N ASP A 124 2.05 -8.87 5.43
CA ASP A 124 3.25 -8.23 4.89
C ASP A 124 3.51 -6.83 5.46
N ASP A 125 2.49 -6.15 5.99
CA ASP A 125 2.59 -4.76 6.44
C ASP A 125 3.67 -4.60 7.51
N LYS A 126 3.77 -5.55 8.45
CA LYS A 126 4.82 -5.54 9.50
C LYS A 126 6.26 -5.55 8.97
N TYR A 127 6.48 -5.91 7.71
CA TYR A 127 7.82 -5.95 7.10
C TYR A 127 8.20 -4.61 6.46
N TRP A 128 7.29 -3.99 5.71
CA TRP A 128 7.60 -2.80 4.92
C TRP A 128 7.15 -1.48 5.56
N PHE A 129 6.12 -1.49 6.40
CA PHE A 129 5.62 -0.29 7.07
C PHE A 129 6.70 0.41 7.93
N PRO A 130 7.58 -0.31 8.66
CA PRO A 130 8.67 0.34 9.40
C PRO A 130 9.60 1.19 8.51
N PHE A 131 9.75 0.87 7.23
CA PHE A 131 10.55 1.70 6.31
C PHE A 131 9.87 3.03 6.02
N VAL A 132 8.53 3.04 5.93
CA VAL A 132 7.76 4.30 5.82
C VAL A 132 7.96 5.17 7.06
N LEU A 133 7.84 4.57 8.26
CA LEU A 133 8.01 5.31 9.53
C LEU A 133 9.42 5.90 9.67
N ASN A 134 10.43 5.20 9.15
CA ASN A 134 11.81 5.67 9.11
C ASN A 134 12.12 6.58 7.89
N SER A 135 11.10 7.01 7.13
CA SER A 135 11.24 7.87 5.95
C SER A 135 12.15 7.30 4.85
N GLN A 136 12.22 5.98 4.73
CA GLN A 136 13.02 5.26 3.74
C GLN A 136 12.19 4.95 2.49
N GLN A 137 12.88 4.88 1.34
CA GLN A 137 12.30 4.33 0.13
C GLN A 137 12.57 2.83 0.03
N PHE A 138 11.65 2.06 -0.52
CA PHE A 138 11.79 0.60 -0.59
C PHE A 138 11.17 -0.02 -1.84
N SER A 139 11.60 -1.24 -2.14
CA SER A 139 10.93 -2.12 -3.10
C SER A 139 10.92 -3.54 -2.55
N GLY A 140 9.86 -4.29 -2.83
CA GLY A 140 9.80 -5.68 -2.39
C GLY A 140 8.80 -6.53 -3.17
N HIS A 141 8.93 -7.83 -3.00
CA HIS A 141 8.03 -8.84 -3.52
C HIS A 141 7.63 -9.77 -2.38
N PHE A 142 6.32 -10.02 -2.25
CA PHE A 142 5.76 -11.00 -1.33
C PHE A 142 4.97 -12.03 -2.12
N HIS A 143 5.35 -13.31 -1.95
CA HIS A 143 4.63 -14.45 -2.49
C HIS A 143 3.80 -15.11 -1.38
N PHE A 144 2.50 -15.15 -1.58
CA PHE A 144 1.52 -15.69 -0.65
C PHE A 144 1.03 -17.07 -1.09
N ALA A 145 0.66 -17.88 -0.10
CA ALA A 145 -0.11 -19.10 -0.33
C ALA A 145 -1.54 -18.78 -0.82
N GLU A 146 -2.27 -19.80 -1.24
CA GLU A 146 -3.67 -19.69 -1.70
C GLU A 146 -4.63 -19.05 -0.66
N ASP A 147 -4.28 -19.12 0.63
CA ASP A 147 -5.05 -18.53 1.73
C ASP A 147 -4.95 -16.99 1.82
N GLN A 148 -4.12 -16.37 0.97
CA GLN A 148 -3.87 -14.92 0.91
C GLN A 148 -3.43 -14.31 2.26
N LYS A 149 -2.87 -15.15 3.15
CA LYS A 149 -2.46 -14.77 4.50
C LYS A 149 -1.05 -15.26 4.81
N THR A 150 -0.73 -16.48 4.42
CA THR A 150 0.57 -17.10 4.67
C THR A 150 1.58 -16.62 3.64
N ILE A 151 2.65 -15.96 4.09
CA ILE A 151 3.76 -15.54 3.24
C ILE A 151 4.70 -16.73 3.08
N LEU A 152 4.86 -17.22 1.84
CA LEU A 152 5.75 -18.33 1.51
C LEU A 152 7.18 -17.85 1.25
N LYS A 153 7.32 -16.69 0.61
CA LYS A 153 8.59 -16.06 0.31
C LYS A 153 8.42 -14.55 0.27
N HIS A 154 9.45 -13.82 0.69
CA HIS A 154 9.51 -12.40 0.44
C HIS A 154 10.95 -11.92 0.25
N ASP A 155 11.08 -10.83 -0.49
CA ASP A 155 12.28 -10.00 -0.55
C ASP A 155 11.86 -8.54 -0.39
N LEU A 156 12.68 -7.78 0.32
CA LEU A 156 12.41 -6.40 0.62
C LEU A 156 13.73 -5.65 0.80
N HIS A 157 13.88 -4.56 0.08
CA HIS A 157 15.13 -3.81 0.02
C HIS A 157 14.88 -2.31 0.13
N VAL A 158 15.67 -1.65 0.95
CA VAL A 158 15.72 -0.19 1.02
C VAL A 158 16.50 0.35 -0.17
N ILE A 159 15.95 1.37 -0.84
CA ILE A 159 16.63 2.10 -1.90
C ILE A 159 17.64 3.05 -1.27
N GLN A 160 18.91 2.89 -1.63
CA GLN A 160 20.00 3.71 -1.11
C GLN A 160 19.85 5.19 -1.52
N GLN A 161 20.47 6.09 -0.75
CA GLN A 161 20.46 7.52 -1.06
C GLN A 161 20.97 7.79 -2.48
N GLY A 162 20.22 8.58 -3.25
CA GLY A 162 20.50 8.85 -4.67
C GLY A 162 19.96 7.78 -5.64
N GLY A 163 19.53 6.63 -5.14
CA GLY A 163 18.77 5.65 -5.91
C GLY A 163 17.38 6.17 -6.29
N ARG A 164 16.81 5.63 -7.37
CA ARG A 164 15.45 5.93 -7.81
C ARG A 164 14.58 4.71 -7.67
N LEU A 165 13.37 4.90 -7.15
CA LEU A 165 12.32 3.89 -7.25
C LEU A 165 12.07 3.56 -8.72
N GLN A 166 12.11 2.27 -9.04
CA GLN A 166 11.72 1.75 -10.34
C GLN A 166 10.32 2.23 -10.74
N GLN A 167 10.06 2.35 -12.04
CA GLN A 167 8.76 2.80 -12.54
C GLN A 167 7.69 1.72 -12.42
N GLY A 168 8.06 0.44 -12.54
CA GLY A 168 7.21 -0.74 -12.42
C GLY A 168 8.02 -2.03 -12.42
N PHE A 169 7.38 -3.20 -12.26
CA PHE A 169 8.07 -4.50 -12.28
C PHE A 169 8.22 -5.08 -13.69
N GLN A 170 9.32 -5.79 -13.93
CA GLN A 170 9.54 -6.64 -15.09
C GLN A 170 8.93 -8.03 -14.81
N LEU A 171 7.74 -8.30 -15.36
CA LEU A 171 6.93 -9.48 -14.98
C LEU A 171 7.61 -10.81 -15.31
N ASP A 172 8.42 -10.86 -16.36
CA ASP A 172 9.24 -12.02 -16.76
C ASP A 172 10.32 -12.40 -15.74
N LYS A 173 10.58 -11.52 -14.76
CA LYS A 173 11.51 -11.76 -13.64
C LYS A 173 10.81 -12.04 -12.32
N VAL A 174 9.48 -11.95 -12.26
CA VAL A 174 8.71 -12.22 -11.05
C VAL A 174 8.25 -13.67 -11.06
N CYS A 175 8.86 -14.47 -10.18
CA CYS A 175 8.49 -15.87 -10.00
C CYS A 175 7.29 -16.01 -9.06
N LEU A 176 6.44 -16.99 -9.35
CA LEU A 176 5.53 -17.60 -8.37
C LEU A 176 6.34 -18.58 -7.53
#